data_AF-A0A353DCD7-F1
#
_entry.id   AF-A0A353DCD7-F1
#
_cell.length_a   1.000
_cell.length_b   1.000
_cell.length_c   1.000
_cell.angle_alpha   90.00
_cell.angle_beta   90.00
_cell.angle_gamma   90.00
#
_symmetry.space_group_name_H-M   'P 1'
#
loop_
_entity.id
_entity.type
_entity.pdbx_description
1 polymer ?
#
loop_
_entity_poly.entity_id
_entity_poly.type
_entity_poly.pdbx_seq_one_letter_code
_entity_poly.pdbx_strand_id
1 'polypeptide(L)' 'MKELRRPFLVCFCGETNSGKSTLINGLFGEKLCEVSDRPNTEKIIKYQFGKNKRSGDANADVVEKFLPIEFLREFH' A
#
# COMPACT_ATOMS: atom_id res chain seq x y z
N MET A 1 -27.28 5.08 14.18
CA MET A 1 -25.84 4.77 14.33
C MET A 1 -25.32 4.24 13.01
N LYS A 2 -24.66 5.08 12.20
CA LYS A 2 -24.15 4.70 10.87
C LYS A 2 -22.71 5.18 10.68
N GLU A 3 -21.99 5.31 11.78
CA GLU A 3 -20.56 5.61 11.81
C GLU A 3 -19.82 4.37 12.33
N LEU A 4 -18.60 4.17 11.82
CA LEU A 4 -17.61 3.13 12.21
C LEU A 4 -17.57 1.82 11.42
N ARG A 5 -17.96 1.81 10.14
CA ARG A 5 -17.24 0.98 9.17
C ARG A 5 -16.29 1.88 8.37
N ARG A 6 -15.36 2.53 9.08
CA ARG A 6 -14.24 3.18 8.40
C ARG A 6 -13.25 2.07 8.04
N PRO A 7 -12.69 2.08 6.83
CA PRO A 7 -11.57 1.23 6.46
C PRO A 7 -10.50 1.21 7.55
N PHE A 8 -10.08 0.02 7.95
CA PHE A 8 -8.87 -0.11 8.74
C PHE A 8 -7.70 0.26 7.81
N LEU A 9 -7.10 1.43 8.05
CA LEU A 9 -5.98 1.94 7.25
C LEU A 9 -4.70 1.87 8.08
N VAL A 10 -3.70 1.19 7.55
CA VAL A 10 -2.34 1.17 8.10
C VAL A 10 -1.44 2.04 7.23
N CYS A 11 -0.76 2.99 7.85
CA CYS A 11 0.16 3.91 7.17
C CYS A 11 1.59 3.68 7.68
N PHE A 12 2.53 3.49 6.74
CA PHE A 12 3.95 3.34 7.05
C PHE A 12 4.70 4.60 6.60
N CYS A 13 5.25 5.35 7.56
CA CYS A 13 5.98 6.61 7.32
C CYS A 13 7.44 6.49 7.80
N GLY A 14 8.34 7.26 7.20
CA GLY A 14 9.76 7.33 7.57
C GLY A 14 10.68 7.65 6.40
N GLU A 15 11.93 7.99 6.67
CA GLU A 15 12.93 8.38 5.67
C GLU A 15 13.11 7.35 4.55
N THR A 16 13.39 7.80 3.33
CA THR A 16 13.71 6.90 2.21
C THR A 16 14.82 5.92 2.62
N ASN A 17 14.72 4.66 2.19
CA ASN A 17 15.65 3.58 2.54
C ASN A 17 15.71 3.17 4.03
N SER A 18 14.79 3.63 4.89
CA SER A 18 14.71 3.17 6.30
C SER A 18 14.22 1.72 6.50
N GLY A 19 14.09 0.93 5.42
CA GLY A 19 13.64 -0.47 5.49
C GLY A 19 12.11 -0.68 5.54
N LYS A 20 11.30 0.36 5.33
CA LYS A 20 9.82 0.24 5.32
C LYS A 20 9.31 -0.82 4.36
N SER A 21 9.80 -0.84 3.12
CA SER A 21 9.40 -1.84 2.12
C SER A 21 9.75 -3.26 2.57
N THR A 22 10.87 -3.44 3.27
CA THR A 22 11.28 -4.73 3.85
C THR A 22 10.35 -5.13 4.99
N LEU A 23 9.99 -4.21 5.89
CA LEU A 23 9.04 -4.44 6.97
C LEU A 23 7.66 -4.82 6.42
N ILE A 24 7.16 -4.08 5.45
CA ILE A 24 5.88 -4.35 4.78
C ILE A 24 5.89 -5.74 4.16
N ASN A 25 6.92 -6.07 3.37
CA ASN A 25 7.02 -7.39 2.74
C ASN A 25 7.15 -8.53 3.76
N GLY A 26 7.87 -8.31 4.86
CA GLY A 26 8.01 -9.27 5.95
C GLY A 26 6.71 -9.48 6.73
N LEU A 27 5.98 -8.40 7.03
CA LEU A 27 4.69 -8.45 7.74
C LEU A 27 3.64 -9.22 6.94
N PHE A 28 3.61 -9.02 5.62
CA PHE A 28 2.61 -9.63 4.76
C PHE A 28 3.04 -10.97 4.15
N GLY A 29 4.29 -11.39 4.37
CA GLY A 29 4.85 -12.64 3.82
C GLY A 29 4.95 -12.67 2.29
N GLU A 30 4.63 -11.57 1.62
CA GLU A 30 4.61 -11.42 0.17
C GLU A 30 5.36 -10.15 -0.26
N LYS A 31 5.91 -10.15 -1.47
CA LYS A 31 6.61 -9.00 -2.04
C LYS A 31 5.63 -7.96 -2.58
N LEU A 32 5.03 -7.19 -1.67
CA LEU A 32 4.01 -6.18 -1.95
C LEU A 32 4.58 -4.82 -2.36
N CYS A 33 5.66 -4.40 -1.71
CA CYS A 33 6.42 -3.21 -2.06
C CYS A 33 7.63 -3.59 -2.91
N GLU A 34 7.82 -2.84 -4.00
CA GLU A 34 9.10 -2.83 -4.70
C GLU A 34 10.15 -2.24 -3.76
N VAL A 35 11.24 -3.00 -3.57
CA VAL A 35 12.39 -2.57 -2.80
C VAL A 35 13.37 -2.00 -3.82
N SER A 36 13.44 -0.67 -3.92
CA SER A 36 14.45 0.03 -4.72
C SER A 36 15.26 0.96 -3.84
N ASP A 37 16.54 1.06 -4.14
CA ASP A 37 17.55 1.96 -3.57
C ASP A 37 17.42 3.41 -4.07
N ARG A 38 16.75 3.62 -5.20
CA ARG A 38 16.42 4.93 -5.77
C ARG A 38 15.25 5.58 -5.03
N PRO A 39 15.30 6.91 -4.77
CA PRO A 39 14.18 7.64 -4.17
C PRO A 39 13.01 7.64 -5.17
N ASN A 40 12.14 6.65 -5.06
CA ASN A 40 11.04 6.44 -6.02
C ASN A 40 9.69 6.91 -5.45
N THR A 41 9.69 7.73 -4.41
CA THR A 41 8.49 8.09 -3.65
C THR A 41 8.32 9.60 -3.56
N GLU A 42 8.03 10.23 -4.71
CA GLU A 42 7.38 11.55 -4.73
C GLU A 42 5.87 11.43 -4.40
N LYS A 43 5.31 10.21 -4.50
CA LYS A 43 3.87 9.94 -4.32
C LYS A 43 3.59 8.87 -3.27
N ILE A 44 2.53 9.05 -2.51
CA ILE A 44 1.95 8.08 -1.57
C ILE A 44 1.38 6.90 -2.36
N ILE A 45 1.73 5.67 -1.98
CA ILE A 45 1.17 4.46 -2.58
C ILE A 45 0.10 3.90 -1.66
N LYS A 46 -1.13 3.76 -2.17
CA LYS A 46 -2.25 3.14 -1.47
C LYS A 46 -2.53 1.76 -2.06
N TYR A 47 -2.31 0.72 -1.28
CA TYR A 47 -2.60 -0.67 -1.65
C TYR A 47 -4.04 -1.03 -1.28
N GLN A 48 -4.77 -1.64 -2.22
CA GLN A 48 -6.15 -2.07 -2.03
C GLN A 48 -6.37 -3.45 -2.66
N PHE A 49 -7.34 -4.20 -2.16
CA PHE A 49 -7.73 -5.44 -2.79
C PHE A 49 -8.40 -5.17 -4.15
N GLY A 50 -7.99 -5.92 -5.18
CA GLY A 50 -8.72 -5.96 -6.44
C GLY A 50 -8.49 -7.28 -7.17
N LYS A 51 -9.55 -7.80 -7.78
CA LYS A 51 -9.51 -9.07 -8.53
C LYS A 51 -8.43 -9.13 -9.61
N ASN A 52 -8.07 -7.97 -10.16
CA ASN A 52 -7.03 -7.82 -11.19
C ASN A 52 -5.99 -6.82 -10.72
N LYS A 53 -4.72 -7.09 -11.05
CA LYS A 53 -3.62 -6.14 -10.82
C LYS A 53 -3.84 -4.90 -11.68
N ARG A 54 -4.00 -3.73 -11.05
CA ARG A 54 -4.05 -2.44 -11.74
C ARG A 54 -3.43 -1.34 -10.89
N SER A 55 -2.88 -0.33 -11.54
CA SER A 55 -2.33 0.87 -10.91
C SER A 55 -2.81 2.11 -11.63
N GLY A 56 -3.14 3.16 -10.88
CA GLY A 56 -3.48 4.46 -11.44
C GLY A 56 -3.22 5.58 -10.46
N ASP A 57 -2.93 6.78 -10.98
CA ASP A 57 -2.88 7.99 -10.18
C ASP A 57 -4.29 8.33 -9.72
N ALA A 58 -4.52 8.32 -8.40
CA ALA A 58 -5.77 8.81 -7.82
C ALA A 58 -5.78 10.35 -7.78
N ASN A 59 -4.61 10.96 -7.55
CA ASN A 59 -4.38 12.40 -7.65
C ASN A 59 -2.89 12.68 -7.91
N ALA A 60 -2.48 13.95 -7.85
CA ALA A 60 -1.11 14.38 -8.09
C ALA A 60 -0.08 13.66 -7.19
N ASP A 61 -0.47 13.35 -5.96
CA ASP A 61 0.43 12.87 -4.90
C ASP A 61 0.15 11.41 -4.49
N VAL A 62 -0.89 10.77 -5.04
CA VAL A 62 -1.35 9.44 -4.60
C VAL A 62 -1.52 8.50 -5.79
N VAL A 63 -0.86 7.35 -5.71
CA VAL A 63 -1.03 6.23 -6.63
C VAL A 63 -1.79 5.11 -5.93
N GLU A 64 -2.90 4.67 -6.51
CA GLU A 64 -3.64 3.50 -6.03
C GLU A 64 -3.17 2.25 -6.78
N LYS A 65 -2.78 1.22 -6.02
CA LYS A 65 -2.44 -0.11 -6.54
C LYS A 65 -3.46 -1.11 -6.03
N PHE A 66 -4.19 -1.73 -6.96
CA PHE A 66 -5.10 -2.83 -6.66
C PHE A 66 -4.38 -4.15 -6.96
N LEU A 67 -4.32 -5.04 -5.97
CA LEU A 67 -3.64 -6.32 -6.06
C LEU A 67 -4.58 -7.47 -5.67
N PRO A 68 -4.49 -8.65 -6.31
CA PRO A 68 -5.29 -9.82 -5.97
C PRO A 68 -4.70 -10.56 -4.76
N ILE A 69 -4.41 -9.84 -3.68
CA ILE A 69 -3.83 -10.40 -2.45
C ILE A 69 -4.94 -10.47 -1.40
N GLU A 70 -5.30 -11.69 -0.99
CA GLU A 70 -6.48 -11.93 -0.16
C GLU A 70 -6.46 -11.19 1.18
N PHE A 71 -5.29 -11.02 1.81
CA PHE A 71 -5.19 -10.26 3.07
C PHE A 71 -5.66 -8.80 2.92
N LEU A 72 -5.52 -8.18 1.73
CA LEU A 72 -5.97 -6.80 1.52
C LEU A 72 -7.49 -6.65 1.63
N ARG A 73 -8.26 -7.75 1.60
CA ARG A 73 -9.69 -7.75 1.91
C ARG A 73 -9.97 -7.46 3.38
N GLU A 74 -8.99 -7.57 4.26
CA GLU A 74 -9.17 -7.20 5.67
C GLU A 74 -9.11 -5.69 5.88
N PHE A 75 -8.62 -4.95 4.87
CA PHE A 75 -8.43 -3.50 4.87
C PHE A 75 -9.44 -2.90 3.87
N HIS A 76 -10.69 -2.70 4.30
CA HIS A 76 -11.85 -2.28 3.47
C HIS A 76 -12.10 -0.78 3.42
#